data_AF-A0A1V6BDT6-F1
#
_entry.id   AF-A0A1V6BDT6-F1
#
_cell.length_a   1.000
_cell.length_b   1.000
_cell.length_c   1.000
_cell.angle_alpha   90.00
_cell.angle_beta   90.00
_cell.angle_gamma   90.00
#
_symmetry.space_group_name_H-M   'P 1'
#
loop_
_entity.id
_entity.type
_entity.pdbx_description
1 polymer ?
#
loop_
_entity_poly.entity_id
_entity_poly.type
_entity_poly.pdbx_seq_one_letter_code
_entity_poly.pdbx_strand_id
1 'polypeptide(L)'
;MNFSFGKRFTELRKDKKMTQEEVAEKLGVSPQAVSKWENDISYPDVTLLLEIAQMFETTVDYMLGKEKEAETKLVPEEKRKDPNAMLLKIRVSTEDGDKVKVNLPLAIAKILVASGNGNLTFGDKNISLKDIDFDQILALIDQGIIGKLVELESAEGDIVEIYVE
;
A
#
# COMPACT_ATOMS: atom_id res chain seq x y z
N MET A 1 -6.48 0.41 -8.48
CA MET A 1 -7.88 -0.03 -8.76
C MET A 1 -8.34 -0.66 -7.47
N ASN A 2 -9.43 -0.20 -6.85
CA ASN A 2 -9.90 -0.84 -5.62
C ASN A 2 -10.60 -2.16 -6.01
N PHE A 3 -9.94 -3.30 -5.80
CA PHE A 3 -10.52 -4.62 -6.07
C PHE A 3 -11.51 -5.00 -4.96
N SER A 4 -12.66 -5.57 -5.35
CA SER A 4 -13.64 -6.14 -4.42
C SER A 4 -13.06 -7.34 -3.67
N PHE A 5 -13.69 -7.69 -2.54
CA PHE A 5 -13.29 -8.83 -1.73
C PHE A 5 -13.22 -10.12 -2.55
N GLY A 6 -14.26 -10.43 -3.33
CA GLY A 6 -14.34 -11.65 -4.12
C GLY A 6 -13.23 -11.77 -5.16
N LYS A 7 -12.87 -10.64 -5.80
CA LYS A 7 -11.73 -10.59 -6.73
C LYS A 7 -10.40 -10.87 -6.03
N ARG A 8 -10.13 -10.20 -4.90
CA ARG A 8 -8.90 -10.42 -4.13
C ARG A 8 -8.81 -11.85 -3.61
N PHE A 9 -9.91 -12.39 -3.10
CA PHE A 9 -10.00 -13.77 -2.65
C PHE A 9 -9.67 -14.75 -3.79
N THR A 10 -10.24 -14.51 -4.98
CA THR A 10 -9.98 -15.33 -6.16
C THR A 10 -8.50 -15.29 -6.57
N GLU A 11 -7.87 -14.12 -6.53
CA GLU A 11 -6.45 -13.96 -6.83
C GLU A 11 -5.58 -14.70 -5.82
N LEU A 12 -5.82 -14.50 -4.51
CA LEU A 12 -5.08 -15.18 -3.45
C LEU A 12 -5.18 -16.70 -3.56
N ARG A 13 -6.37 -17.24 -3.85
CA ARG A 13 -6.56 -18.67 -4.08
C ARG A 13 -5.76 -19.17 -5.29
N LYS A 14 -5.80 -18.43 -6.40
CA LYS A 14 -5.07 -18.77 -7.63
C LYS A 14 -3.56 -18.71 -7.44
N ASP A 15 -3.06 -17.74 -6.67
CA ASP A 15 -1.64 -17.61 -6.33
C ASP A 15 -1.15 -18.81 -5.51
N LYS A 16 -1.99 -19.32 -4.60
CA LYS A 16 -1.75 -20.57 -3.87
C LYS A 16 -2.06 -21.83 -4.69
N LYS A 17 -2.51 -21.69 -5.95
CA LYS A 17 -2.88 -22.78 -6.87
C LYS A 17 -3.95 -23.74 -6.32
N MET A 18 -4.85 -23.23 -5.50
CA MET A 18 -5.91 -24.04 -4.89
C MET A 18 -7.21 -24.00 -5.70
N THR A 19 -8.00 -25.06 -5.66
CA THR A 19 -9.38 -25.09 -6.19
C THR A 19 -10.38 -24.51 -5.18
N GLN A 20 -11.61 -24.21 -5.61
CA GLN A 20 -12.66 -23.77 -4.68
C GLN A 20 -13.00 -24.89 -3.68
N GLU A 21 -12.94 -26.14 -4.13
CA GLU A 21 -13.17 -27.34 -3.33
C GLU A 21 -12.10 -27.49 -2.24
N GLU A 22 -10.82 -27.32 -2.57
CA GLU A 22 -9.72 -27.42 -1.60
C GLU A 22 -9.79 -26.32 -0.54
N VAL A 23 -10.16 -25.08 -0.92
CA VAL A 23 -10.37 -24.00 0.04
C VAL A 23 -11.55 -24.31 0.95
N ALA A 24 -12.64 -24.81 0.38
CA ALA A 24 -13.84 -25.16 1.13
C ALA A 24 -13.57 -26.27 2.16
N GLU A 25 -12.82 -27.31 1.77
CA GLU A 25 -12.40 -28.40 2.65
C GLU A 25 -11.56 -27.89 3.82
N LYS A 26 -10.56 -27.04 3.55
CA LYS A 26 -9.70 -26.49 4.60
C LYS A 26 -10.42 -25.57 5.59
N LEU A 27 -11.43 -24.83 5.14
CA LEU A 27 -12.21 -23.91 5.97
C LEU A 27 -13.45 -24.57 6.60
N GLY A 28 -13.73 -25.84 6.30
CA GLY A 28 -14.93 -26.53 6.79
C GLY A 28 -16.24 -25.94 6.26
N VAL A 29 -16.25 -25.41 5.04
CA VAL A 29 -17.43 -24.80 4.39
C VAL A 29 -17.80 -25.54 3.10
N SER A 30 -18.93 -25.17 2.46
CA SER A 30 -19.29 -25.74 1.17
C SER A 30 -18.55 -25.03 0.01
N PRO A 31 -18.21 -25.74 -1.09
CA PRO A 31 -17.64 -25.11 -2.29
C PRO A 31 -18.52 -23.99 -2.86
N GLN A 32 -19.84 -24.11 -2.68
CA GLN A 32 -20.82 -23.08 -3.06
C GLN A 32 -20.66 -21.79 -2.23
N ALA A 33 -20.27 -21.88 -0.96
CA ALA A 33 -19.97 -20.71 -0.15
C ALA A 33 -18.75 -19.98 -0.71
N VAL A 34 -17.67 -20.70 -1.00
CA VAL A 34 -16.46 -20.15 -1.64
C VAL A 34 -16.80 -19.50 -2.99
N SER A 35 -17.59 -20.15 -3.83
CA SER A 35 -18.05 -19.59 -5.10
C SER A 35 -18.85 -18.28 -4.91
N LYS A 36 -19.75 -18.22 -3.92
CA LYS A 36 -20.49 -16.99 -3.61
C LYS A 36 -19.58 -15.86 -3.13
N TRP A 37 -18.54 -16.18 -2.36
CA TRP A 37 -17.55 -15.20 -1.91
C TRP A 37 -16.76 -14.63 -3.09
N GLU A 38 -16.29 -15.48 -3.99
CA GLU A 38 -15.54 -15.06 -5.18
C GLU A 38 -16.35 -14.20 -6.15
N ASN A 39 -17.67 -14.39 -6.18
CA ASN A 39 -18.59 -13.62 -7.01
C ASN A 39 -19.22 -12.42 -6.28
N ASP A 40 -18.72 -12.05 -5.10
CA ASP A 40 -19.24 -10.94 -4.27
C ASP A 40 -20.75 -11.07 -3.91
N ILE A 41 -21.28 -12.30 -3.92
CA ILE A 41 -22.69 -12.60 -3.57
C ILE A 41 -22.88 -12.62 -2.05
N SER A 42 -21.89 -13.09 -1.32
CA SER A 42 -21.85 -13.10 0.15
C SER A 42 -20.43 -12.95 0.65
N TYR A 43 -20.27 -12.76 1.96
CA TYR A 43 -18.97 -12.73 2.63
C TYR A 43 -18.79 -13.97 3.51
N PRO A 44 -17.54 -14.39 3.79
CA PRO A 44 -17.29 -15.35 4.86
C PRO A 44 -17.68 -14.73 6.21
N ASP A 45 -17.94 -15.60 7.19
CA ASP A 45 -18.14 -15.15 8.56
C ASP A 45 -16.87 -14.45 9.09
N VAL A 46 -17.05 -13.48 10.00
CA VAL A 46 -15.94 -12.73 10.59
C VAL A 46 -14.93 -13.66 11.26
N THR A 47 -15.39 -14.76 11.86
CA THR A 47 -14.52 -15.77 12.49
C THR A 47 -13.60 -16.47 11.48
N LEU A 48 -14.08 -16.70 10.25
CA LEU A 48 -13.30 -17.32 9.18
C LEU A 48 -12.29 -16.37 8.54
N LEU A 49 -12.45 -15.05 8.67
CA LEU A 49 -11.54 -14.09 8.04
C LEU A 49 -10.10 -14.26 8.51
N LEU A 50 -9.88 -14.56 9.80
CA LEU A 50 -8.53 -14.80 10.34
C LEU A 50 -7.91 -16.08 9.76
N GLU A 51 -8.68 -17.15 9.65
CA GLU A 51 -8.22 -18.42 9.08
C GLU A 51 -7.90 -18.28 7.60
N ILE A 52 -8.74 -17.56 6.84
CA ILE A 52 -8.49 -17.27 5.43
C ILE A 52 -7.21 -16.44 5.27
N ALA A 53 -7.04 -15.40 6.09
CA ALA A 53 -5.87 -14.55 6.05
C ALA A 53 -4.58 -15.35 6.31
N GLN A 54 -4.61 -16.25 7.31
CA GLN A 54 -3.50 -17.16 7.59
C GLN A 54 -3.24 -18.14 6.43
N MET A 55 -4.30 -18.75 5.88
CA MET A 55 -4.20 -19.71 4.77
C MET A 55 -3.56 -19.09 3.52
N PHE A 56 -3.88 -17.84 3.22
CA PHE A 56 -3.36 -17.14 2.06
C PHE A 56 -2.10 -16.30 2.36
N GLU A 57 -1.58 -16.35 3.60
CA GLU A 57 -0.43 -15.55 4.05
C GLU A 57 -0.61 -14.06 3.76
N THR A 58 -1.78 -13.53 4.13
CA THR A 58 -2.17 -12.14 3.92
C THR A 58 -2.80 -11.55 5.18
N THR A 59 -3.29 -10.31 5.10
CA THR A 59 -4.02 -9.65 6.18
C THR A 59 -5.51 -9.53 5.86
N VAL A 60 -6.34 -9.50 6.90
CA VAL A 60 -7.79 -9.25 6.75
C VAL A 60 -8.03 -7.89 6.10
N ASP A 61 -7.26 -6.87 6.48
CA ASP A 61 -7.27 -5.54 5.86
C ASP A 61 -7.07 -5.60 4.35
N TYR A 62 -6.06 -6.35 3.90
CA TYR A 62 -5.82 -6.53 2.47
C TYR A 62 -6.99 -7.22 1.77
N MET A 63 -7.61 -8.22 2.39
CA MET A 63 -8.77 -8.87 1.80
C MET A 63 -9.99 -7.95 1.71
N LEU A 64 -10.19 -7.08 2.72
CA LEU A 64 -11.35 -6.20 2.83
C LEU A 64 -11.24 -4.88 2.06
N GLY A 65 -10.18 -4.68 1.28
CA GLY A 65 -10.09 -3.51 0.40
C GLY A 65 -8.97 -2.54 0.73
N LYS A 66 -8.27 -2.69 1.87
CA LYS A 66 -7.07 -1.89 2.14
C LYS A 66 -6.02 -2.31 1.11
N GLU A 67 -5.53 -1.39 0.27
CA GLU A 67 -4.40 -1.76 -0.59
C GLU A 67 -3.25 -2.19 0.32
N LYS A 68 -2.45 -3.17 -0.14
CA LYS A 68 -1.24 -3.55 0.59
C LYS A 68 -0.42 -2.28 0.66
N GLU A 69 -0.35 -1.66 1.84
CA GLU A 69 0.56 -0.54 2.02
C GLU A 69 1.92 -1.08 1.59
N ALA A 70 2.59 -0.35 0.70
CA ALA A 70 3.84 -0.83 0.17
C ALA A 70 4.80 -0.92 1.37
N GLU A 71 4.99 -2.09 1.94
CA GLU A 71 5.85 -2.22 3.12
C GLU A 71 7.28 -1.85 2.74
N THR A 72 7.97 -1.18 3.66
CA THR A 72 9.38 -0.82 3.48
C THR A 72 10.18 -2.09 3.24
N LYS A 73 10.89 -2.16 2.12
CA LYS A 73 11.74 -3.30 1.79
C LYS A 73 13.03 -2.86 1.14
N LEU A 74 14.11 -3.54 1.50
CA LEU A 74 15.41 -3.41 0.85
C LEU A 74 15.49 -4.35 -0.36
N VAL A 75 15.64 -3.78 -1.54
CA VAL A 75 15.77 -4.54 -2.78
C VAL A 75 17.27 -4.80 -3.06
N PRO A 76 17.69 -6.07 -3.25
CA PRO A 76 19.05 -6.40 -3.65
C PRO A 76 19.43 -5.70 -4.95
N GLU A 77 20.70 -5.29 -5.09
CA GLU A 77 21.20 -4.47 -6.20
C GLU A 77 20.81 -5.01 -7.58
N GLU A 78 20.92 -6.33 -7.78
CA GLU A 78 20.58 -7.04 -9.02
C GLU A 78 19.10 -6.92 -9.43
N LYS A 79 18.22 -6.63 -8.48
CA LYS A 79 16.76 -6.53 -8.68
C LYS A 79 16.25 -5.10 -8.57
N ARG A 80 17.13 -4.11 -8.35
CA ARG A 80 16.73 -2.70 -8.25
C ARG A 80 16.24 -2.22 -9.61
N LYS A 81 15.07 -1.55 -9.62
CA LYS A 81 14.61 -0.82 -10.81
C LYS A 81 15.43 0.47 -10.95
N ASP A 82 15.45 1.05 -12.14
CA ASP A 82 15.98 2.40 -12.34
C ASP A 82 15.18 3.40 -11.47
N PRO A 83 15.84 4.14 -10.56
CA PRO A 83 15.19 5.17 -9.77
C PRO A 83 14.42 6.20 -10.63
N ASN A 84 14.87 6.50 -11.85
CA ASN A 84 14.18 7.44 -12.74
C ASN A 84 12.85 6.92 -13.28
N ALA A 85 12.63 5.61 -13.22
CA ALA A 85 11.36 4.97 -13.59
C ALA A 85 10.40 4.82 -12.39
N MET A 86 10.84 5.19 -11.18
CA MET A 86 10.03 5.10 -9.96
C MET A 86 9.18 6.36 -9.74
N LEU A 87 8.11 6.19 -8.97
CA LEU A 87 7.25 7.28 -8.52
C LEU A 87 7.39 7.49 -7.02
N LEU A 88 7.67 8.73 -6.62
CA LEU A 88 7.47 9.21 -5.26
C LEU A 88 5.99 9.57 -5.10
N LYS A 89 5.32 8.91 -4.17
CA LYS A 89 3.93 9.16 -3.85
C LYS A 89 3.83 9.76 -2.46
N ILE A 90 3.13 10.87 -2.35
CA ILE A 90 2.82 11.51 -1.07
C ILE A 90 1.29 11.46 -0.92
N ARG A 91 0.85 11.04 0.26
CA ARG A 91 -0.55 11.09 0.68
C ARG A 91 -0.64 11.92 1.93
N VAL A 92 -1.61 12.81 1.95
CA VAL A 92 -2.00 13.53 3.15
C VAL A 92 -3.47 13.27 3.37
N SER A 93 -3.85 12.93 4.60
CA SER A 93 -5.23 12.91 5.06
C SER A 93 -5.32 13.82 6.27
N THR A 94 -6.16 14.85 6.24
CA THR A 94 -6.36 15.74 7.39
C THR A 94 -7.48 15.25 8.29
N GLU A 95 -7.53 15.70 9.55
CA GLU A 95 -8.65 15.39 10.46
C GLU A 95 -10.00 15.85 9.89
N ASP A 96 -10.05 17.02 9.25
CA ASP A 96 -11.24 17.56 8.57
C ASP A 96 -11.73 16.72 7.38
N GLY A 97 -11.00 15.67 7.00
CA GLY A 97 -11.33 14.77 5.90
C GLY A 97 -10.77 15.16 4.53
N ASP A 98 -9.97 16.23 4.43
CA ASP A 98 -9.29 16.59 3.19
C ASP A 98 -8.25 15.53 2.84
N LYS A 99 -8.17 15.16 1.55
CA LYS A 99 -7.20 14.18 1.05
C LYS A 99 -6.39 14.76 -0.09
N VAL A 100 -5.09 14.87 0.11
CA VAL A 100 -4.14 15.30 -0.93
C VAL A 100 -3.37 14.09 -1.43
N LYS A 101 -3.30 13.94 -2.77
CA LYS A 101 -2.60 12.84 -3.43
C LYS A 101 -1.60 13.40 -4.44
N VAL A 102 -0.32 13.17 -4.19
CA VAL A 102 0.78 13.58 -5.06
C VAL A 102 1.44 12.34 -5.61
N ASN A 103 1.68 12.30 -6.93
CA ASN A 103 2.47 11.27 -7.59
C ASN A 103 3.51 11.99 -8.44
N LEU A 104 4.78 11.86 -8.09
CA LEU A 104 5.86 12.58 -8.73
C LEU A 104 6.92 11.61 -9.23
N PRO A 105 7.33 11.66 -10.50
CA PRO A 105 8.51 10.93 -10.97
C PRO A 105 9.73 11.27 -10.12
N LEU A 106 10.47 10.24 -9.69
CA LEU A 106 11.59 10.45 -8.77
C LEU A 106 12.68 11.35 -9.37
N ALA A 107 12.84 11.34 -10.70
CA ALA A 107 13.72 12.26 -11.40
C ALA A 107 13.39 13.74 -11.12
N ILE A 108 12.10 14.09 -11.11
CA ILE A 108 11.65 15.45 -10.80
C ILE A 108 11.83 15.74 -9.31
N ALA A 109 11.53 14.77 -8.44
CA ALA A 109 11.76 14.91 -7.00
C ALA A 109 13.23 15.24 -6.69
N LYS A 110 14.17 14.49 -7.30
CA LYS A 110 15.62 14.74 -7.17
C LYS A 110 16.01 16.15 -7.62
N ILE A 111 15.49 16.61 -8.75
CA ILE A 111 15.77 17.98 -9.25
C ILE A 111 15.25 19.04 -8.28
N LEU A 112 14.02 18.88 -7.76
CA LEU A 112 13.41 19.85 -6.84
C LEU A 112 14.20 19.96 -5.53
N VAL A 113 14.60 18.83 -4.96
CA VAL A 113 15.43 18.76 -3.75
C VAL A 113 16.81 19.39 -4.00
N ALA A 114 17.49 18.99 -5.09
CA ALA A 114 18.81 19.53 -5.44
C ALA A 114 18.83 21.03 -5.75
N SER A 115 17.69 21.61 -6.17
CA SER A 115 17.57 23.04 -6.47
C SER A 115 17.41 23.93 -5.23
N GLY A 116 17.43 23.37 -4.01
CA GLY A 116 17.22 24.12 -2.76
C GLY A 116 15.76 24.49 -2.49
N ASN A 117 14.83 24.00 -3.32
CA ASN A 117 13.38 24.15 -3.15
C ASN A 117 12.80 22.91 -2.43
N GLY A 118 13.51 22.38 -1.43
CA GLY A 118 13.13 21.16 -0.70
C GLY A 118 11.80 21.23 0.07
N ASN A 119 11.17 22.41 0.15
CA ASN A 119 9.83 22.56 0.70
C ASN A 119 8.78 22.37 -0.41
N LEU A 120 8.13 21.20 -0.41
CA LEU A 120 6.93 20.98 -1.21
C LEU A 120 5.72 21.57 -0.46
N THR A 121 5.21 22.72 -0.90
CA THR A 121 3.98 23.33 -0.34
C THR A 121 2.74 22.80 -1.07
N PHE A 122 1.77 22.24 -0.33
CA PHE A 122 0.53 21.70 -0.90
C PHE A 122 -0.70 22.47 -0.40
N GLY A 123 -1.23 23.39 -1.21
CA GLY A 123 -2.42 24.19 -0.90
C GLY A 123 -2.18 25.31 0.12
N ASP A 124 -3.25 25.94 0.61
CA ASP A 124 -3.20 27.00 1.65
C ASP A 124 -2.91 26.43 3.06
N LYS A 125 -3.01 25.10 3.24
CA LYS A 125 -2.60 24.41 4.46
C LYS A 125 -1.09 24.15 4.37
N ASN A 126 -0.30 24.96 5.09
CA ASN A 126 1.15 24.85 5.21
C ASN A 126 1.54 23.57 5.98
N ILE A 127 1.41 22.40 5.35
CA ILE A 127 2.04 21.18 5.87
C ILE A 127 3.54 21.38 5.68
N SER A 128 4.21 21.88 6.73
CA SER A 128 5.66 21.96 6.74
C SER A 128 6.22 20.55 6.78
N LEU A 129 6.59 20.04 5.61
CA LEU A 129 7.49 18.89 5.49
C LEU A 129 8.93 19.28 5.90
N LYS A 130 9.12 20.40 6.61
CA LYS A 130 10.42 20.97 7.01
C LYS A 130 11.22 20.03 7.91
N ASP A 131 10.54 19.12 8.60
CA ASP A 131 11.17 18.13 9.47
C ASP A 131 11.53 16.84 8.72
N ILE A 132 11.16 16.72 7.43
CA ILE A 132 11.50 15.58 6.59
C ILE A 132 12.75 15.91 5.76
N ASP A 133 13.85 15.23 6.08
CA ASP A 133 15.08 15.30 5.31
C ASP A 133 14.96 14.48 4.01
N PHE A 134 14.55 15.15 2.93
CA PHE A 134 14.41 14.53 1.62
C PHE A 134 15.74 14.04 1.03
N ASP A 135 16.87 14.65 1.38
CA ASP A 135 18.18 14.17 0.93
C ASP A 135 18.47 12.78 1.50
N GLN A 136 18.17 12.56 2.78
CA GLN A 136 18.26 11.23 3.40
C GLN A 136 17.31 10.23 2.76
N ILE A 137 16.06 10.62 2.49
CA ILE A 137 15.08 9.74 1.83
C ILE A 137 15.57 9.32 0.44
N LEU A 138 16.09 10.26 -0.35
CA LEU A 138 16.63 9.97 -1.68
C LEU A 138 17.86 9.04 -1.60
N ALA A 139 18.73 9.22 -0.60
CA ALA A 139 19.86 8.33 -0.36
C ALA A 139 19.41 6.90 -0.01
N LEU A 140 18.36 6.73 0.81
CA LEU A 140 17.79 5.42 1.14
C LEU A 140 17.20 4.73 -0.10
N ILE A 141 16.53 5.49 -0.97
CA ILE A 141 15.98 4.97 -2.23
C ILE A 141 17.10 4.52 -3.16
N ASP A 142 18.20 5.28 -3.24
CA ASP A 142 19.37 4.92 -4.05
C ASP A 142 20.08 3.66 -3.49
N GLN A 143 19.95 3.38 -2.19
CA GLN A 143 20.36 2.11 -1.57
C GLN A 143 19.36 0.96 -1.81
N GLY A 144 18.28 1.20 -2.54
CA GLY A 144 17.27 0.20 -2.91
C GLY A 144 16.14 0.03 -1.90
N ILE A 145 15.96 0.96 -0.96
CA ILE A 145 14.80 0.96 -0.07
C ILE A 145 13.59 1.51 -0.83
N ILE A 146 12.55 0.69 -0.94
CA ILE A 146 11.27 1.08 -1.57
C ILE A 146 10.11 0.71 -0.66
N GLY A 147 8.90 1.18 -0.99
CA GLY A 147 7.72 1.08 -0.14
C GLY A 147 7.48 2.34 0.66
N LYS A 148 6.84 2.23 1.82
CA LYS A 148 6.49 3.29 2.78
C LYS A 148 7.76 3.72 3.49
N LEU A 149 8.16 4.96 3.28
CA LEU A 149 9.41 5.51 3.82
C LEU A 149 9.14 6.40 5.03
N VAL A 150 8.00 7.09 5.04
CA VAL A 150 7.62 8.01 6.11
C VAL A 150 6.14 7.86 6.40
N GLU A 151 5.81 7.85 7.69
CA GLU A 151 4.47 8.04 8.25
C GLU A 151 4.58 9.06 9.37
N LEU A 152 3.85 10.17 9.26
CA LEU A 152 3.79 11.20 10.28
C LEU A 152 2.34 11.43 10.65
N GLU A 153 2.07 11.49 11.95
CA GLU A 153 0.80 11.92 12.50
C GLU A 153 1.04 13.22 13.27
N SER A 154 0.31 14.28 12.91
CA SER A 154 0.39 15.56 13.60
C SER A 154 -0.41 15.54 14.90
N ALA A 155 -0.18 16.52 15.78
CA ALA A 155 -0.98 16.68 17.00
C ALA A 155 -2.46 17.00 16.71
N GLU A 156 -2.77 17.48 15.50
CA GLU A 156 -4.11 17.77 15.00
C GLU A 156 -4.70 16.58 14.22
N GLY A 157 -4.08 15.39 14.28
CA GLY A 157 -4.59 14.18 13.64
C GLY A 157 -4.39 14.11 12.12
N ASP A 158 -3.60 15.03 11.54
CA ASP A 158 -3.23 14.95 10.12
C ASP A 158 -2.21 13.85 9.89
N ILE A 159 -2.45 12.99 8.90
CA ILE A 159 -1.57 11.89 8.53
C ILE A 159 -0.88 12.20 7.20
N VAL A 160 0.45 12.15 7.18
CA VAL A 160 1.28 12.26 5.98
C VAL A 160 2.05 10.96 5.75
N GLU A 161 1.87 10.36 4.58
CA GLU A 161 2.56 9.13 4.17
C GLU A 161 3.37 9.39 2.90
N ILE A 162 4.62 8.91 2.88
CA ILE A 162 5.49 8.96 1.70
C ILE A 162 5.89 7.54 1.32
N TYR A 163 5.76 7.19 0.05
CA TYR A 163 6.17 5.89 -0.47
C TYR A 163 6.75 5.95 -1.89
N VAL A 164 7.54 4.93 -2.23
CA VAL A 164 8.20 4.79 -3.54
C VAL A 164 7.92 3.42 -4.15
N GLU A 165 7.55 3.39 -5.43
CA GLU A 165 7.25 2.16 -6.19
C GLU A 165 7.66 2.21 -7.68
#